data_AF-A0A8J8NWG2-F1
#
_entry.id   AF-A0A8J8NWG2-F1
#
_cell.length_a   1.000
_cell.length_b   1.000
_cell.length_c   1.000
_cell.angle_alpha   90.00
_cell.angle_beta   90.00
_cell.angle_gamma   90.00
#
_symmetry.space_group_name_H-M   'P 1'
#
loop_
_entity.id
_entity.type
_entity.pdbx_description
1 polymer ?
#
loop_
_entity_poly.entity_id
_entity_poly.type
_entity_poly.pdbx_seq_one_letter_code
_entity_poly.pdbx_strand_id
1 'polypeptide(L)'
;MRPELANIEEQLRKLNPDIAELEAQQSKLESENPILEKQIEELNEKIHKFTMEMKEQQEQKTAHEQAIQQIKNDIQSKEKIVKAFNAVNGTLQIGSALGCFARLIGPSGVALSFGIVVFTQMVKYMSDSTQEDLQSLMKKLQEEELQLQTIQANLIKLLNELKKAQGELRQNQTSHEIQQKQLSDAKGKIKAANIDKIQLEMRHEHIERTLQIADLKAEDLELKKLSLKAAQAKLNNELQTMKPLQQSVQGEILSLKETLRVSKRIANELMQNEQKASYTLSQINGGLVNIQYRSERAQKELTLYRGLDQIAKESTNRRQAVQYR
;
A
#
# COMPACT_ATOMS: atom_id res chain seq x y z
N MET A 1 12.04 17.56 5.51
CA MET A 1 12.67 16.22 5.67
C MET A 1 12.50 15.66 7.08
N ARG A 2 13.19 16.12 8.14
CA ARG A 2 12.97 15.58 9.50
C ARG A 2 11.51 15.64 10.03
N PRO A 3 10.76 16.74 9.86
CA PRO A 3 9.34 16.78 10.27
C PRO A 3 8.42 15.91 9.39
N GLU A 4 8.81 15.64 8.13
CA GLU A 4 8.04 14.75 7.25
C GLU A 4 8.20 13.29 7.66
N LEU A 5 9.41 12.89 8.08
CA LEU A 5 9.69 11.56 8.63
C LEU A 5 8.83 11.29 9.87
N ALA A 6 8.82 12.24 10.81
CA ALA A 6 8.02 12.14 12.04
C ALA A 6 6.51 12.05 11.76
N ASN A 7 6.01 12.78 10.75
CA ASN A 7 4.61 12.68 10.34
C ASN A 7 4.27 11.31 9.74
N ILE A 8 5.16 10.73 8.91
CA ILE A 8 4.95 9.38 8.35
C ILE A 8 5.00 8.31 9.44
N GLU A 9 5.92 8.44 10.41
CA GLU A 9 5.95 7.56 11.58
C GLU A 9 4.66 7.62 12.40
N GLU A 10 4.11 8.83 12.60
CA GLU A 10 2.84 9.00 13.29
C GLU A 10 1.67 8.37 12.51
N GLN A 11 1.66 8.53 11.19
CA GLN A 11 0.66 7.89 10.32
C GLN A 11 0.74 6.37 10.37
N LEU A 12 1.94 5.79 10.28
CA LEU A 12 2.16 4.35 10.45
C LEU A 12 1.72 3.86 11.83
N ARG A 13 2.00 4.65 12.89
CA ARG A 13 1.59 4.33 14.26
C ARG A 13 0.07 4.34 14.43
N LYS A 14 -0.67 5.16 13.67
CA LYS A 14 -2.15 5.16 13.64
C LYS A 14 -2.70 4.02 12.79
N LEU A 15 -2.06 3.69 11.66
CA LEU A 15 -2.55 2.64 10.76
C LEU A 15 -2.42 1.22 11.34
N ASN A 16 -1.36 0.95 12.10
CA ASN A 16 -1.12 -0.38 12.69
C ASN A 16 -2.25 -0.87 13.63
N PRO A 17 -2.73 -0.08 14.62
CA PRO A 17 -3.85 -0.51 15.45
C PRO A 17 -5.15 -0.69 14.65
N ASP A 18 -5.42 0.16 13.64
CA ASP A 18 -6.59 0.02 12.78
C ASP A 18 -6.57 -1.31 11.99
N ILE A 19 -5.41 -1.69 11.45
CA ILE A 19 -5.22 -3.00 10.78
C ILE A 19 -5.45 -4.14 11.78
N ALA A 20 -4.87 -4.05 12.98
CA ALA A 20 -5.01 -5.10 14.00
C ALA A 20 -6.47 -5.27 14.46
N GLU A 21 -7.23 -4.17 14.60
CA GLU A 21 -8.65 -4.23 14.92
C GLU A 21 -9.46 -4.90 13.80
N LEU A 22 -9.18 -4.54 12.54
CA LEU A 22 -9.84 -5.16 11.39
C LEU A 22 -9.51 -6.66 11.28
N GLU A 23 -8.27 -7.07 11.53
CA GLU A 23 -7.87 -8.48 11.57
C GLU A 23 -8.59 -9.25 12.69
N ALA A 24 -8.74 -8.64 13.87
CA ALA A 24 -9.51 -9.22 14.95
C ALA A 24 -11.00 -9.40 14.58
N GLN A 25 -11.60 -8.40 13.92
CA GLN A 25 -12.97 -8.48 13.40
C GLN A 25 -13.10 -9.59 12.34
N GLN A 26 -12.16 -9.69 11.41
CA GLN A 26 -12.11 -10.75 10.40
C GLN A 26 -12.04 -12.14 11.05
N SER A 27 -11.13 -12.33 12.02
CA SER A 27 -10.96 -13.59 12.73
C SER A 27 -12.23 -14.02 13.46
N LYS A 28 -12.91 -13.07 14.12
CA LYS A 28 -14.20 -13.32 14.75
C LYS A 28 -15.24 -13.78 13.73
N LEU A 29 -15.39 -13.09 12.60
CA LEU A 29 -16.32 -13.46 11.54
C LEU A 29 -15.99 -14.84 10.93
N GLU A 30 -14.70 -15.15 10.72
CA GLU A 30 -14.26 -16.46 10.22
C GLU A 30 -14.55 -17.59 11.21
N SER A 31 -14.55 -17.30 12.53
CA SER A 31 -14.95 -18.28 13.56
C SER A 31 -16.47 -18.47 13.69
N GLU A 32 -17.27 -17.43 13.41
CA GLU A 32 -18.73 -17.49 13.50
C GLU A 32 -19.37 -18.15 12.27
N ASN A 33 -18.80 -17.95 11.08
CA ASN A 33 -19.33 -18.49 9.83
C ASN A 33 -19.57 -20.03 9.83
N PRO A 34 -18.63 -20.89 10.27
CA PRO A 34 -18.86 -22.34 10.31
C PRO A 34 -19.93 -22.76 11.33
N ILE A 35 -20.16 -21.94 12.37
CA ILE A 35 -21.24 -22.19 13.34
C ILE A 35 -22.60 -22.00 12.66
N LEU A 36 -22.76 -20.94 11.87
CA LEU A 36 -23.98 -20.71 11.10
C LEU A 36 -24.19 -21.75 10.00
N GLU A 37 -23.14 -22.15 9.28
CA GLU A 37 -23.20 -23.24 8.29
C GLU A 37 -23.73 -24.53 8.92
N LYS A 38 -23.18 -24.91 10.08
CA LYS A 38 -23.63 -26.09 10.82
C LYS A 38 -25.09 -25.97 11.28
N GLN A 39 -25.51 -24.80 11.77
CA GLN A 39 -26.90 -24.57 12.16
C GLN A 39 -27.88 -24.70 10.98
N ILE A 40 -27.47 -24.23 9.79
CA ILE A 40 -28.24 -24.39 8.55
C ILE A 40 -28.36 -25.88 8.18
N GLU A 41 -27.27 -26.65 8.26
CA GLU A 41 -27.29 -28.10 8.03
C GLU A 41 -28.24 -28.82 8.99
N GLU A 42 -28.13 -28.56 10.30
CA GLU A 42 -29.00 -29.16 11.32
C GLU A 42 -30.49 -28.82 11.10
N LEU A 43 -30.81 -27.59 10.66
CA LEU A 43 -32.18 -27.19 10.33
C LEU A 43 -32.69 -27.88 9.06
N ASN A 44 -31.85 -28.03 8.03
CA ASN A 44 -32.21 -28.76 6.83
C ASN A 44 -32.52 -30.24 7.12
N GLU A 45 -31.72 -30.89 7.98
CA GLU A 45 -31.98 -32.26 8.41
C GLU A 45 -33.31 -32.37 9.16
N LYS A 46 -33.61 -31.44 10.08
CA LYS A 46 -34.91 -31.40 10.79
C LYS A 46 -36.08 -31.23 9.82
N ILE A 47 -35.97 -30.32 8.85
CA ILE A 47 -36.99 -30.11 7.81
C ILE A 47 -37.20 -31.39 7.01
N HIS A 48 -36.12 -32.08 6.64
CA HIS A 48 -36.20 -33.33 5.90
C HIS A 48 -36.93 -34.41 6.71
N LYS A 49 -36.58 -34.55 7.99
CA LYS A 49 -37.23 -35.50 8.91
C LYS A 49 -38.73 -35.22 9.05
N PHE A 50 -39.12 -33.98 9.33
CA PHE A 50 -40.53 -33.60 9.44
C PHE A 50 -41.29 -33.83 8.13
N THR A 51 -40.65 -33.59 6.98
CA THR A 51 -41.26 -33.85 5.67
C THR A 51 -41.54 -35.34 5.47
N MET A 52 -40.62 -36.22 5.88
CA MET A 52 -40.82 -37.67 5.80
C MET A 52 -41.91 -38.14 6.77
N GLU A 53 -41.90 -37.67 8.02
CA GLU A 53 -42.93 -37.99 9.02
C GLU A 53 -44.34 -37.55 8.56
N MET A 54 -44.46 -36.36 7.96
CA MET A 54 -45.71 -35.89 7.38
C MET A 54 -46.19 -36.79 6.22
N LYS A 55 -45.27 -37.27 5.37
CA LYS A 55 -45.61 -38.18 4.27
C LYS A 55 -46.15 -39.50 4.79
N GLU A 56 -45.49 -40.08 5.78
CA GLU A 56 -45.94 -41.32 6.44
C GLU A 56 -47.33 -41.15 7.06
N GLN A 57 -47.56 -40.06 7.80
CA GLN A 57 -48.88 -39.79 8.39
C GLN A 57 -49.97 -39.54 7.33
N GLN A 58 -49.62 -38.96 6.19
CA GLN A 58 -50.55 -38.75 5.08
C GLN A 58 -50.93 -40.08 4.40
N GLU A 59 -49.99 -41.01 4.28
CA GLU A 59 -50.24 -42.37 3.79
C GLU A 59 -51.16 -43.14 4.77
N GLN A 60 -50.88 -43.07 6.08
CA GLN A 60 -51.73 -43.65 7.12
C GLN A 60 -53.16 -43.07 7.07
N LYS A 61 -53.30 -41.74 6.97
CA LYS A 61 -54.59 -41.07 6.82
C LYS A 61 -55.40 -41.64 5.64
N THR A 62 -54.74 -41.81 4.50
CA THR A 62 -55.38 -42.33 3.27
C THR A 62 -55.86 -43.77 3.48
N ALA A 63 -55.08 -44.61 4.17
CA ALA A 63 -55.46 -45.97 4.49
C ALA A 63 -56.68 -46.03 5.43
N HIS A 64 -56.72 -45.20 6.48
CA HIS A 64 -57.87 -45.11 7.39
C HIS A 64 -59.12 -44.58 6.69
N GLU A 65 -59.00 -43.58 5.80
CA GLU A 65 -60.13 -43.09 5.00
C GLU A 65 -60.73 -44.18 4.11
N GLN A 66 -59.89 -45.01 3.49
CA GLN A 66 -60.33 -46.17 2.71
C GLN A 66 -61.02 -47.22 3.59
N ALA A 67 -60.47 -47.53 4.77
CA ALA A 67 -61.07 -48.46 5.73
C ALA A 67 -62.45 -47.98 6.20
N ILE A 68 -62.58 -46.71 6.57
CA ILE A 68 -63.86 -46.07 6.93
C ILE A 68 -64.87 -46.19 5.79
N GLN A 69 -64.46 -45.93 4.54
CA GLN A 69 -65.36 -46.03 3.40
C GLN A 69 -65.84 -47.46 3.17
N GLN A 70 -64.97 -48.45 3.35
CA GLN A 70 -65.32 -49.86 3.25
C GLN A 70 -66.31 -50.27 4.35
N ILE A 71 -66.04 -49.92 5.62
CA ILE A 71 -66.94 -50.20 6.75
C ILE A 71 -68.32 -49.55 6.53
N LYS A 72 -68.37 -48.31 6.01
CA LYS A 72 -69.63 -47.63 5.68
C LYS A 72 -70.44 -48.38 4.63
N ASN A 73 -69.79 -48.87 3.58
CA ASN A 73 -70.45 -49.68 2.55
C ASN A 73 -71.01 -50.99 3.13
N ASP A 74 -70.24 -51.64 4.02
CA ASP A 74 -70.65 -52.87 4.70
C ASP A 74 -71.86 -52.64 5.63
N ILE A 75 -71.84 -51.56 6.42
CA ILE A 75 -72.97 -51.13 7.26
C ILE A 75 -74.21 -50.91 6.39
N GLN A 76 -74.11 -50.16 5.29
CA GLN A 76 -75.25 -49.92 4.40
C GLN A 76 -75.82 -51.22 3.79
N SER A 77 -74.95 -52.17 3.45
CA SER A 77 -75.35 -53.49 2.97
C SER A 77 -76.10 -54.27 4.05
N LYS A 78 -75.56 -54.33 5.28
CA LYS A 78 -76.18 -55.00 6.42
C LYS A 78 -77.50 -54.35 6.83
N GLU A 79 -77.60 -53.02 6.82
CA GLU A 79 -78.85 -52.30 7.08
C GLU A 79 -79.95 -52.66 6.07
N LYS A 80 -79.61 -52.78 4.79
CA LYS A 80 -80.57 -53.22 3.76
C LYS A 80 -81.07 -54.64 4.05
N ILE A 81 -80.17 -55.54 4.46
CA ILE A 81 -80.54 -56.92 4.85
C ILE A 81 -81.48 -56.90 6.05
N VAL A 82 -81.15 -56.14 7.11
CA VAL A 82 -82.00 -56.02 8.32
C VAL A 82 -83.36 -55.41 7.97
N LYS A 83 -83.43 -54.37 7.13
CA LYS A 83 -84.69 -53.78 6.67
C LYS A 83 -85.54 -54.77 5.88
N ALA A 84 -84.94 -55.52 4.96
CA ALA A 84 -85.63 -56.57 4.20
C ALA A 84 -86.15 -57.68 5.13
N PHE A 85 -85.34 -58.11 6.08
CA PHE A 85 -85.71 -59.11 7.07
C PHE A 85 -86.86 -58.63 7.97
N ASN A 86 -86.79 -57.40 8.48
CA ASN A 86 -87.87 -56.81 9.29
C ASN A 86 -89.17 -56.63 8.49
N ALA A 87 -89.09 -56.31 7.20
CA ALA A 87 -90.26 -56.27 6.33
C ALA A 87 -90.91 -57.65 6.16
N VAL A 88 -90.11 -58.72 6.02
CA VAL A 88 -90.59 -60.12 5.98
C VAL A 88 -91.18 -60.55 7.32
N ASN A 89 -90.55 -60.18 8.43
CA ASN A 89 -91.01 -60.56 9.78
C ASN A 89 -92.30 -59.80 10.15
N GLY A 90 -92.41 -58.52 9.77
CA GLY A 90 -93.63 -57.71 9.93
C GLY A 90 -94.79 -58.19 9.06
N THR A 91 -94.53 -58.70 7.86
CA THR A 91 -95.57 -59.38 7.04
C THR A 91 -95.95 -60.76 7.58
N LEU A 92 -95.03 -61.48 8.24
CA LEU A 92 -95.36 -62.73 8.94
C LEU A 92 -96.23 -62.50 10.19
N GLN A 93 -96.07 -61.37 10.88
CA GLN A 93 -96.94 -61.00 12.02
C GLN A 93 -98.31 -60.46 11.61
N ILE A 94 -98.48 -60.00 10.37
CA ILE A 94 -99.77 -59.48 9.86
C ILE A 94 -100.43 -60.53 8.93
N GLY A 95 -100.99 -61.56 9.55
CA GLY A 95 -102.40 -61.90 9.26
C GLY A 95 -102.75 -62.90 8.14
N SER A 96 -101.84 -63.64 7.50
CA SER A 96 -102.30 -64.60 6.45
C SER A 96 -101.65 -65.99 6.43
N ALA A 97 -100.44 -66.20 6.97
CA ALA A 97 -99.82 -67.53 6.95
C ALA A 97 -100.43 -68.52 7.98
N LEU A 98 -100.90 -68.04 9.13
CA LEU A 98 -101.69 -68.87 10.05
C LEU A 98 -103.10 -69.18 9.51
N GLY A 99 -103.65 -68.32 8.64
CA GLY A 99 -104.94 -68.57 7.98
C GLY A 99 -104.87 -69.63 6.87
N CYS A 100 -103.76 -69.70 6.13
CA CYS A 100 -103.58 -70.70 5.07
C CYS A 100 -103.15 -72.07 5.61
N PHE A 101 -102.38 -72.14 6.70
CA PHE A 101 -102.05 -73.43 7.32
C PHE A 101 -103.19 -74.02 8.17
N ALA A 102 -104.10 -73.19 8.71
CA ALA A 102 -105.28 -73.68 9.41
C ALA A 102 -106.32 -74.38 8.49
N ARG A 103 -106.20 -74.24 7.16
CA ARG A 103 -107.13 -74.84 6.19
C ARG A 103 -106.60 -76.11 5.49
N LEU A 104 -105.40 -76.57 5.85
CA LEU A 104 -104.75 -77.72 5.21
C LEU A 104 -104.30 -78.83 6.18
N ILE A 105 -104.88 -78.90 7.39
CA ILE A 105 -104.52 -79.90 8.41
C ILE A 105 -105.78 -80.63 8.89
N GLY A 106 -105.90 -81.90 8.50
CA GLY A 106 -106.71 -82.88 9.22
C GLY A 106 -106.05 -83.30 10.55
N PRO A 107 -106.73 -84.07 11.42
CA PRO A 107 -106.52 -84.12 12.88
C PRO A 107 -105.20 -84.69 13.46
N SER A 108 -104.09 -84.85 12.72
CA SER A 108 -102.81 -85.34 13.28
C SER A 108 -101.80 -84.22 13.53
N GLY A 109 -102.09 -83.39 14.55
CA GLY A 109 -101.41 -82.12 14.85
C GLY A 109 -100.11 -82.17 15.67
N VAL A 110 -99.10 -82.98 15.33
CA VAL A 110 -97.85 -83.03 16.13
C VAL A 110 -96.57 -82.65 15.35
N ALA A 111 -96.56 -82.69 14.02
CA ALA A 111 -95.33 -82.44 13.23
C ALA A 111 -95.06 -80.96 12.90
N LEU A 112 -96.06 -80.08 12.92
CA LEU A 112 -95.96 -78.69 12.42
C LEU A 112 -95.55 -77.66 13.48
N SER A 113 -95.72 -77.94 14.77
CA SER A 113 -95.26 -77.05 15.84
C SER A 113 -93.74 -76.97 15.90
N PHE A 114 -93.03 -78.08 15.64
CA PHE A 114 -91.56 -78.10 15.57
C PHE A 114 -91.01 -77.28 14.41
N GLY A 115 -91.62 -77.34 13.22
CA GLY A 115 -91.16 -76.58 12.06
C GLY A 115 -91.28 -75.05 12.25
N ILE A 116 -92.36 -74.60 12.89
CA ILE A 116 -92.58 -73.17 13.18
C ILE A 116 -91.64 -72.71 14.30
N VAL A 117 -91.43 -73.51 15.35
CA VAL A 117 -90.49 -73.17 16.44
C VAL A 117 -89.05 -73.10 15.93
N VAL A 118 -88.62 -74.07 15.11
CA VAL A 118 -87.27 -74.08 14.50
C VAL A 118 -87.09 -72.91 13.54
N PHE A 119 -88.07 -72.60 12.70
CA PHE A 119 -88.01 -71.45 11.80
C PHE A 119 -87.96 -70.12 12.58
N THR A 120 -88.79 -69.97 13.62
CA THR A 120 -88.78 -68.75 14.46
C THR A 120 -87.48 -68.61 15.25
N GLN A 121 -86.91 -69.70 15.76
CA GLN A 121 -85.60 -69.69 16.42
C GLN A 121 -84.47 -69.40 15.43
N MET A 122 -84.51 -69.93 14.21
CA MET A 122 -83.52 -69.67 13.17
C MET A 122 -83.58 -68.22 12.67
N VAL A 123 -84.78 -67.67 12.51
CA VAL A 123 -85.06 -66.24 12.22
C VAL A 123 -84.53 -65.37 13.37
N LYS A 124 -84.81 -65.70 14.63
CA LYS A 124 -84.29 -64.97 15.79
C LYS A 124 -82.76 -65.03 15.87
N TYR A 125 -82.17 -66.20 15.67
CA TYR A 125 -80.71 -66.39 15.71
C TYR A 125 -80.00 -65.62 14.58
N MET A 126 -80.60 -65.55 13.39
CA MET A 126 -80.09 -64.73 12.29
C MET A 126 -80.26 -63.21 12.55
N SER A 127 -81.33 -62.80 13.22
CA SER A 127 -81.54 -61.41 13.64
C SER A 127 -80.54 -60.98 14.72
N ASP A 128 -80.34 -61.80 15.75
CA ASP A 128 -79.44 -61.49 16.86
C ASP A 128 -77.97 -61.49 16.37
N SER A 129 -77.58 -62.45 15.51
CA SER A 129 -76.26 -62.49 14.87
C SER A 129 -76.00 -61.29 13.96
N THR A 130 -76.99 -60.83 13.18
CA THR A 130 -76.81 -59.65 12.32
C THR A 130 -76.76 -58.34 13.12
N GLN A 131 -77.39 -58.30 14.30
CA GLN A 131 -77.36 -57.15 15.19
C GLN A 131 -76.02 -57.04 15.95
N GLU A 132 -75.45 -58.14 16.41
CA GLU A 132 -74.10 -58.18 17.01
C GLU A 132 -73.01 -57.78 15.99
N ASP A 133 -73.11 -58.29 14.75
CA ASP A 133 -72.24 -57.89 13.63
C ASP A 133 -72.29 -56.38 13.39
N LEU A 134 -73.50 -55.79 13.39
CA LEU A 134 -73.70 -54.36 13.16
C LEU A 134 -73.09 -53.52 14.29
N GLN A 135 -73.26 -53.93 15.56
CA GLN A 135 -72.67 -53.25 16.71
C GLN A 135 -71.13 -53.33 16.69
N SER A 136 -70.58 -54.48 16.30
CA SER A 136 -69.13 -54.67 16.11
C SER A 136 -68.58 -53.74 15.02
N LEU A 137 -69.26 -53.63 13.87
CA LEU A 137 -68.89 -52.69 12.80
C LEU A 137 -69.00 -51.22 13.23
N MET A 138 -70.03 -50.84 13.98
CA MET A 138 -70.16 -49.47 14.50
C MET A 138 -69.04 -49.12 15.49
N LYS A 139 -68.65 -50.06 16.36
CA LYS A 139 -67.53 -49.86 17.28
C LYS A 139 -66.21 -49.69 16.53
N LYS A 140 -65.94 -50.53 15.52
CA LYS A 140 -64.76 -50.39 14.65
C LYS A 140 -64.76 -49.05 13.91
N LEU A 141 -65.91 -48.61 13.39
CA LEU A 141 -66.04 -47.30 12.74
C LEU A 141 -65.66 -46.15 13.69
N GLN A 142 -66.11 -46.20 14.95
CA GLN A 142 -65.77 -45.19 15.96
C GLN A 142 -64.28 -45.20 16.32
N GLU A 143 -63.67 -46.39 16.42
CA GLU A 143 -62.22 -46.54 16.67
C GLU A 143 -61.39 -45.94 15.51
N GLU A 144 -61.77 -46.22 14.27
CA GLU A 144 -61.13 -45.68 13.07
C GLU A 144 -61.31 -44.15 12.94
N GLU A 145 -62.49 -43.62 13.27
CA GLU A 145 -62.73 -42.16 13.29
C GLU A 145 -61.88 -41.45 14.35
N LEU A 146 -61.68 -42.06 15.53
CA LEU A 146 -60.81 -41.53 16.58
C LEU A 146 -59.32 -41.54 16.16
N GLN A 147 -58.87 -42.61 15.50
CA GLN A 147 -57.52 -42.69 14.95
C GLN A 147 -57.28 -41.63 13.87
N LEU A 148 -58.26 -41.43 12.97
CA LEU A 148 -58.19 -40.40 11.94
C LEU A 148 -58.08 -38.99 12.56
N GLN A 149 -58.85 -38.69 13.62
CA GLN A 149 -58.74 -37.42 14.34
C GLN A 149 -57.36 -37.24 14.99
N THR A 150 -56.80 -38.30 15.57
CA THR A 150 -55.47 -38.28 16.18
C THR A 150 -54.39 -38.00 15.14
N ILE A 151 -54.46 -38.64 13.97
CA ILE A 151 -53.53 -38.40 12.85
C ILE A 151 -53.67 -36.96 12.34
N GLN A 152 -54.88 -36.43 12.21
CA GLN A 152 -55.10 -35.04 11.80
C GLN A 152 -54.48 -34.04 12.80
N ALA A 153 -54.62 -34.28 14.11
CA ALA A 153 -54.02 -33.44 15.13
C ALA A 153 -52.48 -33.46 15.05
N ASN A 154 -51.89 -34.64 14.84
CA ASN A 154 -50.44 -34.80 14.68
C ASN A 154 -49.91 -34.10 13.42
N LEU A 155 -50.61 -34.22 12.29
CA LEU A 155 -50.27 -33.53 11.04
C LEU A 155 -50.27 -32.00 11.22
N ILE A 156 -51.27 -31.45 11.92
CA ILE A 156 -51.34 -30.01 12.21
C ILE A 156 -50.13 -29.58 13.06
N LYS A 157 -49.76 -30.37 14.08
CA LYS A 157 -48.60 -30.10 14.93
C LYS A 157 -47.29 -30.11 14.12
N LEU A 158 -47.06 -31.14 13.31
CA LEU A 158 -45.88 -31.26 12.45
C LEU A 158 -45.79 -30.11 11.44
N LEU A 159 -46.91 -29.70 10.85
CA LEU A 159 -46.95 -28.58 9.91
C LEU A 159 -46.57 -27.25 10.57
N ASN A 160 -46.95 -27.03 11.83
CA ASN A 160 -46.55 -25.85 12.58
C ASN A 160 -45.05 -25.89 12.94
N GLU A 161 -44.52 -27.05 13.34
CA GLU A 161 -43.10 -27.23 13.62
C GLU A 161 -42.24 -27.05 12.35
N LEU A 162 -42.69 -27.57 11.21
CA LEU A 162 -42.05 -27.38 9.91
C LEU A 162 -42.00 -25.90 9.52
N LYS A 163 -43.12 -25.17 9.66
CA LYS A 163 -43.16 -23.72 9.38
C LYS A 163 -42.21 -22.94 10.27
N LYS A 164 -42.13 -23.30 11.56
CA LYS A 164 -41.19 -22.67 12.50
C LYS A 164 -39.74 -22.92 12.07
N ALA A 165 -39.37 -24.17 11.77
CA ALA A 165 -38.03 -24.53 11.32
C ALA A 165 -37.66 -23.84 9.99
N GLN A 166 -38.60 -23.72 9.05
CA GLN A 166 -38.39 -22.95 7.82
C GLN A 166 -38.16 -21.45 8.08
N GLY A 167 -38.85 -20.88 9.07
CA GLY A 167 -38.63 -19.49 9.50
C GLY A 167 -37.22 -19.29 10.07
N GLU A 168 -36.79 -20.17 10.96
CA GLU A 168 -35.44 -20.17 11.55
C GLU A 168 -34.36 -20.36 10.48
N LEU A 169 -34.56 -21.28 9.53
CA LEU A 169 -33.64 -21.51 8.42
C LEU A 169 -33.44 -20.25 7.58
N ARG A 170 -34.53 -19.56 7.22
CA ARG A 170 -34.45 -18.31 6.45
C ARG A 170 -33.69 -17.22 7.20
N GLN A 171 -33.95 -17.08 8.51
CA GLN A 171 -33.23 -16.11 9.34
C GLN A 171 -31.73 -16.42 9.40
N ASN A 172 -31.36 -17.68 9.60
CA ASN A 172 -29.96 -18.10 9.63
C ASN A 172 -29.26 -17.91 8.28
N GLN A 173 -29.95 -18.20 7.17
CA GLN A 173 -29.43 -17.93 5.82
C GLN A 173 -29.17 -16.44 5.60
N THR A 174 -30.11 -15.57 5.94
CA THR A 174 -29.91 -14.11 5.84
C THR A 174 -28.77 -13.64 6.75
N SER A 175 -28.67 -14.17 7.97
CA SER A 175 -27.57 -13.86 8.89
C SER A 175 -26.22 -14.27 8.30
N HIS A 176 -26.13 -15.47 7.73
CA HIS A 176 -24.93 -15.98 7.07
C HIS A 176 -24.54 -15.12 5.85
N GLU A 177 -25.49 -14.73 5.00
CA GLU A 177 -25.24 -13.83 3.87
C GLU A 177 -24.70 -12.45 4.33
N ILE A 178 -25.27 -11.88 5.39
CA ILE A 178 -24.80 -10.62 5.98
C ILE A 178 -23.37 -10.78 6.51
N GLN A 179 -23.07 -11.86 7.23
CA GLN A 179 -21.72 -12.13 7.75
C GLN A 179 -20.71 -12.33 6.62
N GLN A 180 -21.05 -13.05 5.56
CA GLN A 180 -20.17 -13.21 4.40
C GLN A 180 -19.88 -11.87 3.72
N LYS A 181 -20.88 -11.00 3.57
CA LYS A 181 -20.69 -9.65 3.02
C LYS A 181 -19.77 -8.82 3.92
N GLN A 182 -19.99 -8.82 5.23
CA GLN A 182 -19.15 -8.13 6.21
C GLN A 182 -17.70 -8.63 6.16
N LEU A 183 -17.50 -9.94 6.03
CA LEU A 183 -16.18 -10.55 5.91
C LEU A 183 -15.48 -10.11 4.63
N SER A 184 -16.19 -10.07 3.50
CA SER A 184 -15.66 -9.58 2.22
C SER A 184 -15.25 -8.10 2.31
N ASP A 185 -16.10 -7.26 2.91
CA ASP A 185 -15.82 -5.83 3.09
C ASP A 185 -14.62 -5.61 4.03
N ALA A 186 -14.52 -6.38 5.13
CA ALA A 186 -13.38 -6.33 6.04
C ALA A 186 -12.08 -6.73 5.34
N LYS A 187 -12.08 -7.82 4.56
CA LYS A 187 -10.93 -8.23 3.73
C LYS A 187 -10.52 -7.15 2.73
N GLY A 188 -11.48 -6.45 2.13
CA GLY A 188 -11.24 -5.31 1.26
C GLY A 188 -10.53 -4.16 1.98
N LYS A 189 -11.02 -3.78 3.17
CA LYS A 189 -10.43 -2.71 3.99
C LYS A 189 -9.01 -3.03 4.46
N ILE A 190 -8.77 -4.27 4.92
CA ILE A 190 -7.43 -4.74 5.34
C ILE A 190 -6.44 -4.65 4.18
N LYS A 191 -6.84 -5.10 2.98
CA LYS A 191 -5.99 -4.99 1.78
C LYS A 191 -5.65 -3.53 1.45
N ALA A 192 -6.63 -2.63 1.50
CA ALA A 192 -6.40 -1.21 1.25
C ALA A 192 -5.44 -0.61 2.28
N ALA A 193 -5.67 -0.85 3.58
CA ALA A 193 -4.81 -0.37 4.65
C ALA A 193 -3.36 -0.92 4.55
N ASN A 194 -3.20 -2.19 4.17
CA ASN A 194 -1.87 -2.77 3.94
C ASN A 194 -1.15 -2.13 2.74
N ILE A 195 -1.86 -1.78 1.66
CA ILE A 195 -1.27 -1.04 0.54
C ILE A 195 -0.81 0.34 1.01
N ASP A 196 -1.63 1.06 1.78
CA ASP A 196 -1.29 2.37 2.33
C ASP A 196 -0.06 2.29 3.26
N LYS A 197 0.01 1.26 4.12
CA LYS A 197 1.17 0.97 4.96
C LYS A 197 2.44 0.79 4.13
N ILE A 198 2.43 -0.07 3.11
CA ILE A 198 3.58 -0.32 2.24
C ILE A 198 4.04 0.97 1.54
N GLN A 199 3.09 1.79 1.05
CA GLN A 199 3.43 3.07 0.43
C GLN A 199 4.09 4.05 1.41
N LEU A 200 3.62 4.09 2.66
CA LEU A 200 4.21 4.92 3.71
C LEU A 200 5.62 4.42 4.09
N GLU A 201 5.82 3.11 4.21
CA GLU A 201 7.14 2.50 4.48
C GLU A 201 8.14 2.83 3.36
N MET A 202 7.75 2.71 2.09
CA MET A 202 8.62 3.09 0.96
C MET A 202 8.98 4.59 0.98
N ARG A 203 8.01 5.46 1.33
CA ARG A 203 8.27 6.91 1.46
C ARG A 203 9.22 7.20 2.62
N HIS A 204 9.03 6.54 3.76
CA HIS A 204 9.91 6.65 4.92
C HIS A 204 11.35 6.28 4.54
N GLU A 205 11.55 5.11 3.93
CA GLU A 205 12.87 4.65 3.48
C GLU A 205 13.53 5.63 2.48
N HIS A 206 12.76 6.17 1.53
CA HIS A 206 13.28 7.15 0.58
C HIS A 206 13.76 8.45 1.26
N ILE A 207 13.01 8.94 2.26
CA ILE A 207 13.39 10.12 3.03
C ILE A 207 14.63 9.84 3.87
N GLU A 208 14.74 8.68 4.51
CA GLU A 208 15.93 8.28 5.26
C GLU A 208 17.19 8.25 4.38
N ARG A 209 17.11 7.61 3.20
CA ARG A 209 18.22 7.59 2.24
C ARG A 209 18.61 9.00 1.80
N THR A 210 17.62 9.87 1.58
CA THR A 210 17.87 11.27 1.21
C THR A 210 18.58 12.04 2.32
N LEU A 211 18.19 11.80 3.58
CA LEU A 211 18.87 12.38 4.75
C LEU A 211 20.31 11.88 4.87
N GLN A 212 20.56 10.58 4.70
CA GLN A 212 21.92 10.03 4.69
C GLN A 212 22.81 10.65 3.60
N ILE A 213 22.27 10.84 2.39
CA ILE A 213 23.00 11.52 1.30
C ILE A 213 23.28 12.98 1.67
N ALA A 214 22.34 13.66 2.33
CA ALA A 214 22.54 15.03 2.78
C ALA A 214 23.62 15.15 3.86
N ASP A 215 23.65 14.22 4.81
CA ASP A 215 24.67 14.16 5.87
C ASP A 215 26.07 13.91 5.27
N LEU A 216 26.21 12.95 4.35
CA LEU A 216 27.47 12.71 3.63
C LEU A 216 27.94 13.93 2.84
N LYS A 217 27.02 14.66 2.20
CA LYS A 217 27.34 15.92 1.51
C LYS A 217 27.80 17.01 2.47
N ALA A 218 27.19 17.08 3.67
CA ALA A 218 27.60 18.04 4.70
C ALA A 218 29.02 17.73 5.21
N GLU A 219 29.34 16.45 5.43
CA GLU A 219 30.69 16.01 5.78
C GLU A 219 31.73 16.36 4.71
N ASP A 220 31.44 16.09 3.43
CA ASP A 220 32.31 16.47 2.30
C ASP A 220 32.55 17.99 2.24
N LEU A 221 31.52 18.80 2.51
CA LEU A 221 31.66 20.26 2.56
C LEU A 221 32.54 20.73 3.74
N GLU A 222 32.43 20.12 4.91
CA GLU A 222 33.32 20.44 6.04
C GLU A 222 34.77 20.01 5.76
N LEU A 223 34.99 18.86 5.11
CA LEU A 223 36.33 18.45 4.66
C LEU A 223 36.91 19.43 3.63
N LYS A 224 36.11 19.87 2.66
CA LYS A 224 36.53 20.90 1.68
C LYS A 224 36.88 22.23 2.36
N LYS A 225 36.10 22.64 3.36
CA LYS A 225 36.36 23.85 4.15
C LYS A 225 37.65 23.75 4.96
N LEU A 226 37.95 22.59 5.55
CA LEU A 226 39.24 22.34 6.22
C LEU A 226 40.42 22.37 5.25
N SER A 227 40.28 21.74 4.08
CA SER A 227 41.30 21.79 3.02
C SER A 227 41.55 23.22 2.53
N LEU A 228 40.48 24.01 2.33
CA LEU A 228 40.59 25.41 1.94
C LEU A 228 41.28 26.26 3.01
N LYS A 229 40.96 26.04 4.30
CA LYS A 229 41.68 26.68 5.42
C LYS A 229 43.17 26.31 5.43
N ALA A 230 43.51 25.05 5.18
CA ALA A 230 44.91 24.61 5.10
C ALA A 230 45.65 25.25 3.92
N ALA A 231 45.02 25.32 2.74
CA ALA A 231 45.56 26.00 1.57
C ALA A 231 45.77 27.50 1.83
N GLN A 232 44.80 28.16 2.48
CA GLN A 232 44.90 29.57 2.87
C GLN A 232 46.05 29.79 3.86
N ALA A 233 46.22 28.92 4.85
CA ALA A 233 47.34 29.00 5.79
C ALA A 233 48.70 28.84 5.07
N LYS A 234 48.80 27.91 4.11
CA LYS A 234 50.01 27.73 3.30
C LYS A 234 50.33 28.98 2.48
N LEU A 235 49.34 29.56 1.80
CA LEU A 235 49.49 30.79 1.02
C LEU A 235 49.94 31.97 1.90
N ASN A 236 49.35 32.11 3.10
CA ASN A 236 49.76 33.14 4.05
C ASN A 236 51.21 32.96 4.51
N ASN A 237 51.65 31.73 4.77
CA ASN A 237 53.04 31.45 5.11
C ASN A 237 54.00 31.81 3.96
N GLU A 238 53.67 31.42 2.73
CA GLU A 238 54.46 31.78 1.54
C GLU A 238 54.52 33.31 1.33
N LEU A 239 53.42 34.02 1.58
CA LEU A 239 53.40 35.48 1.53
C LEU A 239 54.31 36.11 2.59
N GLN A 240 54.35 35.54 3.80
CA GLN A 240 55.26 36.00 4.86
C GLN A 240 56.72 35.74 4.50
N THR A 241 57.06 34.62 3.86
CA THR A 241 58.45 34.33 3.44
C THR A 241 58.91 35.17 2.25
N MET A 242 57.99 35.67 1.42
CA MET A 242 58.33 36.62 0.35
C MET A 242 58.59 38.05 0.85
N LYS A 243 58.12 38.43 2.06
CA LYS A 243 58.27 39.79 2.58
C LYS A 243 59.74 40.21 2.80
N PRO A 244 60.64 39.37 3.35
CA PRO A 244 62.08 39.66 3.41
C PRO A 244 62.72 39.81 2.04
N LEU A 245 62.32 38.98 1.06
CA LEU A 245 62.80 39.09 -0.34
C LEU A 245 62.39 40.44 -0.94
N GLN A 246 61.14 40.86 -0.76
CA GLN A 246 60.66 42.18 -1.18
C GLN A 246 61.48 43.31 -0.54
N GLN A 247 61.78 43.21 0.76
CA GLN A 247 62.62 44.18 1.47
C GLN A 247 64.07 44.18 0.97
N SER A 248 64.64 43.00 0.67
CA SER A 248 66.00 42.85 0.13
C SER A 248 66.12 43.51 -1.25
N VAL A 249 65.20 43.18 -2.16
CA VAL A 249 65.14 43.79 -3.50
C VAL A 249 64.96 45.31 -3.41
N GLN A 250 64.12 45.78 -2.49
CA GLN A 250 63.96 47.22 -2.25
C GLN A 250 65.26 47.88 -1.74
N GLY A 251 66.01 47.20 -0.87
CA GLY A 251 67.33 47.63 -0.41
C GLY A 251 68.36 47.71 -1.54
N GLU A 252 68.41 46.70 -2.41
CA GLU A 252 69.29 46.68 -3.58
C GLU A 252 68.96 47.83 -4.55
N ILE A 253 67.67 48.08 -4.82
CA ILE A 253 67.24 49.21 -5.67
C ILE A 253 67.72 50.54 -5.08
N LEU A 254 67.65 50.72 -3.75
CA LEU A 254 68.13 51.95 -3.10
C LEU A 254 69.66 52.09 -3.21
N SER A 255 70.41 51.00 -2.99
CA SER A 255 71.86 50.97 -3.17
C SER A 255 72.29 51.32 -4.61
N LEU A 256 71.60 50.74 -5.61
CA LEU A 256 71.81 51.04 -7.02
C LEU A 256 71.49 52.51 -7.35
N LYS A 257 70.42 53.07 -6.78
CA LYS A 257 70.08 54.50 -6.95
C LYS A 257 71.19 55.41 -6.40
N GLU A 258 71.77 55.08 -5.25
CA GLU A 258 72.86 55.88 -4.68
C GLU A 258 74.15 55.73 -5.50
N THR A 259 74.46 54.51 -5.95
CA THR A 259 75.58 54.26 -6.87
C THR A 259 75.43 55.07 -8.16
N LEU A 260 74.23 55.10 -8.75
CA LEU A 260 73.92 55.92 -9.92
C LEU A 260 74.08 57.42 -9.61
N ARG A 261 73.67 57.89 -8.44
CA ARG A 261 73.81 59.29 -8.01
C ARG A 261 75.29 59.68 -7.86
N VAL A 262 76.12 58.81 -7.28
CA VAL A 262 77.57 59.02 -7.16
C VAL A 262 78.22 59.02 -8.54
N SER A 263 77.89 58.04 -9.40
CA SER A 263 78.40 57.99 -10.77
C SER A 263 78.07 59.25 -11.56
N LYS A 264 76.83 59.77 -11.45
CA LYS A 264 76.45 61.06 -12.07
C LYS A 264 77.27 62.25 -11.54
N ARG A 265 77.58 62.29 -10.23
CA ARG A 265 78.44 63.33 -9.65
C ARG A 265 79.85 63.28 -10.22
N ILE A 266 80.46 62.09 -10.25
CA ILE A 266 81.79 61.88 -10.82
C ILE A 266 81.82 62.28 -12.31
N ALA A 267 80.82 61.87 -13.09
CA ALA A 267 80.73 62.25 -14.49
C ALA A 267 80.68 63.78 -14.67
N ASN A 268 79.90 64.49 -13.85
CA ASN A 268 79.85 65.96 -13.88
C ASN A 268 81.18 66.60 -13.49
N GLU A 269 81.88 66.08 -12.48
CA GLU A 269 83.21 66.55 -12.07
C GLU A 269 84.24 66.34 -13.18
N LEU A 270 84.20 65.18 -13.85
CA LEU A 270 85.07 64.88 -15.00
C LEU A 270 84.80 65.86 -16.16
N MET A 271 83.53 66.13 -16.48
CA MET A 271 83.20 67.14 -17.50
C MET A 271 83.71 68.54 -17.13
N GLN A 272 83.60 68.95 -15.87
CA GLN A 272 84.15 70.24 -15.42
C GLN A 272 85.68 70.28 -15.50
N ASN A 273 86.34 69.18 -15.13
CA ASN A 273 87.80 69.07 -15.22
C ASN A 273 88.26 69.07 -16.68
N GLU A 274 87.55 68.39 -17.57
CA GLU A 274 87.79 68.42 -19.02
C GLU A 274 87.66 69.86 -19.57
N GLN A 275 86.63 70.60 -19.17
CA GLN A 275 86.47 72.01 -19.52
C GLN A 275 87.64 72.87 -19.03
N LYS A 276 88.08 72.69 -17.77
CA LYS A 276 89.25 73.39 -17.20
C LYS A 276 90.54 73.05 -17.93
N ALA A 277 90.76 71.77 -18.24
CA ALA A 277 91.93 71.31 -18.97
C ALA A 277 91.95 71.87 -20.39
N SER A 278 90.81 71.85 -21.09
CA SER A 278 90.64 72.45 -22.41
C SER A 278 90.94 73.95 -22.41
N TYR A 279 90.44 74.69 -21.41
CA TYR A 279 90.79 76.09 -21.22
C TYR A 279 92.30 76.30 -20.99
N THR A 280 92.92 75.47 -20.16
CA THR A 280 94.37 75.55 -19.86
C THR A 280 95.22 75.25 -21.09
N LEU A 281 94.85 74.23 -21.87
CA LEU A 281 95.49 73.90 -23.14
C LEU A 281 95.34 75.04 -24.15
N SER A 282 94.19 75.72 -24.19
CA SER A 282 94.00 76.91 -25.02
C SER A 282 94.96 78.05 -24.62
N GLN A 283 95.13 78.31 -23.32
CA GLN A 283 96.09 79.30 -22.80
C GLN A 283 97.53 78.94 -23.17
N ILE A 284 97.92 77.67 -22.99
CA ILE A 284 99.26 77.17 -23.35
C ILE A 284 99.50 77.33 -24.86
N ASN A 285 98.54 76.94 -25.69
CA ASN A 285 98.63 77.09 -27.14
C ASN A 285 98.76 78.56 -27.55
N GLY A 286 97.99 79.46 -26.92
CA GLY A 286 98.14 80.90 -27.13
C GLY A 286 99.54 81.41 -26.76
N GLY A 287 100.10 80.91 -25.64
CA GLY A 287 101.48 81.19 -25.23
C GLY A 287 102.53 80.65 -26.21
N LEU A 288 102.37 79.42 -26.68
CA LEU A 288 103.24 78.77 -27.67
C LEU A 288 103.27 79.55 -28.99
N VAL A 289 102.12 80.01 -29.49
CA VAL A 289 102.04 80.85 -30.70
C VAL A 289 102.82 82.16 -30.50
N ASN A 290 102.74 82.78 -29.31
CA ASN A 290 103.48 84.00 -28.99
C ASN A 290 105.01 83.73 -28.92
N ILE A 291 105.41 82.61 -28.32
CA ILE A 291 106.82 82.17 -28.29
C ILE A 291 107.33 81.89 -29.71
N GLN A 292 106.57 81.17 -30.54
CA GLN A 292 106.90 80.91 -31.94
C GLN A 292 107.09 82.23 -32.71
N TYR A 293 106.17 83.18 -32.55
CA TYR A 293 106.27 84.51 -33.15
C TYR A 293 107.54 85.26 -32.69
N ARG A 294 107.85 85.26 -31.39
CA ARG A 294 109.08 85.87 -30.85
C ARG A 294 110.34 85.17 -31.38
N SER A 295 110.33 83.84 -31.46
CA SER A 295 111.40 83.03 -32.03
C SER A 295 111.65 83.39 -33.50
N GLU A 296 110.60 83.46 -34.32
CA GLU A 296 110.69 83.86 -35.72
C GLU A 296 111.25 85.28 -35.87
N ARG A 297 110.80 86.21 -35.02
CA ARG A 297 111.35 87.57 -34.98
C ARG A 297 112.84 87.58 -34.63
N ALA A 298 113.23 86.85 -33.58
CA ALA A 298 114.63 86.73 -33.18
C ALA A 298 115.49 86.08 -34.28
N GLN A 299 114.98 85.07 -34.99
CA GLN A 299 115.66 84.47 -36.14
C GLN A 299 115.83 85.47 -37.30
N LYS A 300 114.81 86.30 -37.59
CA LYS A 300 114.92 87.37 -38.58
C LYS A 300 115.98 88.39 -38.17
N GLU A 301 116.00 88.81 -36.90
CA GLU A 301 117.03 89.72 -36.36
C GLU A 301 118.43 89.09 -36.44
N LEU A 302 118.60 87.83 -36.07
CA LEU A 302 119.85 87.08 -36.21
C LEU A 302 120.33 87.00 -37.65
N THR A 303 119.41 86.82 -38.59
CA THR A 303 119.72 86.79 -40.04
C THR A 303 120.21 88.16 -40.51
N LEU A 304 119.56 89.23 -40.03
CA LEU A 304 119.99 90.62 -40.25
C LEU A 304 121.39 90.88 -39.67
N TYR A 305 121.66 90.46 -38.42
CA TYR A 305 122.98 90.58 -37.81
C TYR A 305 124.05 89.82 -38.56
N ARG A 306 123.77 88.60 -39.03
CA ARG A 306 124.70 87.84 -39.89
C ARG A 306 124.98 88.57 -41.20
N GLY A 307 123.96 89.16 -41.82
CA GLY A 307 124.12 90.00 -43.01
C GLY A 307 124.99 91.23 -42.74
N LEU A 308 124.78 91.92 -41.61
CA LEU A 308 125.59 93.08 -41.20
C LEU A 308 127.05 92.69 -40.88
N ASP A 309 127.29 91.57 -40.21
CA ASP A 309 128.63 91.05 -39.95
C ASP A 309 129.35 90.69 -41.25
N GLN A 310 128.62 90.14 -42.23
CA GLN A 310 129.15 89.85 -43.56
C GLN A 310 129.51 91.14 -44.32
N ILE A 311 128.65 92.17 -44.26
CA ILE A 311 128.93 93.51 -44.80
C ILE A 311 130.13 94.15 -44.07
N ALA A 312 130.23 94.01 -42.75
CA ALA A 312 131.33 94.54 -41.96
C ALA A 312 132.66 93.87 -42.37
N LYS A 313 132.67 92.54 -42.53
CA LYS A 313 133.82 91.80 -43.06
C LYS A 313 134.18 92.22 -44.48
N GLU A 314 133.21 92.37 -45.37
CA GLU A 314 133.44 92.89 -46.73
C GLU A 314 133.98 94.33 -46.72
N SER A 315 133.47 95.20 -45.84
CA SER A 315 133.94 96.57 -45.70
C SER A 315 135.37 96.63 -45.15
N THR A 316 135.74 95.71 -44.25
CA THR A 316 137.08 95.59 -43.70
C THR A 316 138.04 95.10 -44.79
N ASN A 317 137.63 94.11 -45.58
CA ASN A 317 138.38 93.65 -46.75
C ASN A 317 138.55 94.76 -47.80
N ARG A 318 137.51 95.58 -48.05
CA ARG A 318 137.61 96.74 -48.94
C ARG A 318 138.54 97.83 -48.39
N ARG A 319 138.50 98.13 -47.09
CA ARG A 319 139.42 99.11 -46.47
C ARG A 319 140.87 98.63 -46.51
N GLN A 320 141.12 97.34 -46.28
CA GLN A 320 142.43 96.75 -46.47
C GLN A 320 142.86 96.84 -47.95
N ALA A 321 141.96 96.59 -48.91
CA ALA A 321 142.27 96.73 -50.33
C ALA A 321 142.57 98.18 -50.79
N VAL A 322 142.09 99.20 -50.07
CA VAL A 322 142.36 100.63 -50.37
C VAL A 322 143.65 101.12 -49.72
N GLN A 323 144.14 100.49 -48.64
CA GLN A 323 145.47 100.79 -48.08
C GLN A 323 146.64 100.23 -48.93
N TYR A 324 146.36 99.43 -49.95
CA TYR A 324 147.34 98.86 -50.89
C TYR A 324 147.30 99.50 -52.30
N ARG A 325 146.81 100.74 -52.43
CA ARG A 325 146.87 101.55 -53.67
C ARG A 325 147.47 102.91 -53.41
#